data_AF-A0A954FF38-F1
#
_entry.id   AF-A0A954FF38-F1
#
_cell.length_a   1.000
_cell.length_b   1.000
_cell.length_c   1.000
_cell.angle_alpha   90.00
_cell.angle_beta   90.00
_cell.angle_gamma   90.00
#
_symmetry.space_group_name_H-M   'P 1'
#
loop_
_entity.id
_entity.type
_entity.pdbx_description
1 polymer ?
#
loop_
_entity_poly.entity_id
_entity_poly.type
_entity_poly.pdbx_seq_one_letter_code
_entity_poly.pdbx_strand_id
1 'polypeptide(L)'
;LISDRWTSHFQYRGKGKMSDAERTKLREIVRQAHAAGRRVRFWATPESEELWQELVAAGVDHINTDKLEKLHDFLSQQANDPPRTPQ
;
A
#
# COMPACT_ATOMS: atom_id res chain seq x y z
N LEU A 1 -9.82 7.18 -11.95
CA LEU A 1 -9.30 6.02 -11.20
C LEU A 1 -8.15 5.39 -11.99
N ILE A 2 -7.00 5.16 -11.37
CA ILE A 2 -5.92 4.32 -11.91
C ILE A 2 -6.14 2.92 -11.33
N SER A 3 -6.37 1.94 -12.20
CA SER A 3 -6.55 0.54 -11.83
C SER A 3 -5.51 -0.28 -12.57
N ASP A 4 -4.53 -0.84 -11.86
CA ASP A 4 -3.47 -1.63 -12.49
C ASP A 4 -3.06 -2.83 -11.64
N ARG A 5 -2.46 -3.82 -12.28
CA ARG A 5 -2.00 -5.04 -11.64
C ARG A 5 -0.70 -4.78 -10.89
N TRP A 6 -0.67 -5.10 -9.61
CA TRP A 6 0.53 -4.94 -8.77
C TRP A 6 1.76 -5.62 -9.41
N THR A 7 1.61 -6.88 -9.80
CA THR A 7 2.70 -7.68 -10.38
C THR A 7 3.19 -7.21 -11.74
N SER A 8 2.52 -6.24 -12.38
CA SER A 8 2.99 -5.61 -13.62
C SER A 8 3.92 -4.42 -13.34
N HIS A 9 3.80 -3.79 -12.17
CA HIS A 9 4.59 -2.62 -11.78
C HIS A 9 5.67 -2.93 -10.75
N PHE A 10 5.44 -3.93 -9.92
CA PHE A 10 6.26 -4.29 -8.76
C PHE A 10 6.64 -5.77 -8.81
N GLN A 11 7.87 -6.05 -8.44
CA GLN A 11 8.39 -7.41 -8.29
C GLN A 11 8.15 -7.92 -6.86
N TYR A 12 7.91 -7.03 -5.91
CA TYR A 12 7.64 -7.37 -4.53
C TYR A 12 6.44 -8.32 -4.40
N ARG A 13 6.68 -9.49 -3.80
CA ARG A 13 5.68 -10.56 -3.60
C ARG A 13 5.25 -10.73 -2.14
N GLY A 14 5.43 -9.71 -1.29
CA GLY A 14 5.01 -9.79 0.10
C GLY A 14 5.92 -10.66 0.97
N LYS A 15 7.16 -10.90 0.53
CA LYS A 15 8.19 -11.61 1.29
C LYS A 15 9.40 -10.70 1.52
N GLY A 16 9.68 -10.42 2.77
CA GLY A 16 10.82 -9.59 3.17
C GLY A 16 10.55 -8.10 2.91
N LYS A 17 11.59 -7.27 2.98
CA LYS A 17 11.42 -5.82 2.82
C LYS A 17 11.28 -5.44 1.34
N MET A 18 10.23 -4.68 1.02
CA MET A 18 10.10 -3.99 -0.27
C MET A 18 11.28 -3.05 -0.48
N SER A 19 11.91 -3.12 -1.66
CA SER A 19 13.09 -2.31 -1.98
C SER A 19 12.75 -0.82 -2.01
N ASP A 20 13.67 0.05 -1.60
CA ASP A 20 13.42 1.49 -1.58
C ASP A 20 13.02 2.06 -2.96
N ALA A 21 13.61 1.52 -4.03
CA ALA A 21 13.24 1.88 -5.40
C ALA A 21 11.76 1.60 -5.71
N GLU A 22 11.24 0.44 -5.29
CA GLU A 22 9.82 0.10 -5.46
C GLU A 22 8.95 1.00 -4.57
N ARG A 23 9.35 1.26 -3.32
CA ARG A 23 8.62 2.15 -2.41
C ARG A 23 8.51 3.57 -2.98
N THR A 24 9.61 4.09 -3.51
CA THR A 24 9.66 5.42 -4.15
C THR A 24 8.79 5.46 -5.40
N LYS A 25 8.82 4.41 -6.24
CA LYS A 25 7.93 4.29 -7.40
C LYS A 25 6.45 4.28 -6.99
N LEU A 26 6.09 3.54 -5.95
CA LEU A 26 4.72 3.49 -5.43
C LEU A 26 4.24 4.88 -5.00
N ARG A 27 5.03 5.57 -4.16
CA ARG A 27 4.73 6.94 -3.72
C ARG A 27 4.60 7.91 -4.88
N GLU A 28 5.45 7.78 -5.89
CA GLU A 28 5.40 8.63 -7.07
C GLU A 28 4.11 8.40 -7.88
N ILE A 29 3.71 7.15 -8.11
CA ILE A 29 2.46 6.82 -8.81
C ILE A 29 1.27 7.40 -8.06
N VAL A 30 1.21 7.22 -6.73
CA VAL A 30 0.13 7.77 -5.90
C VAL A 30 0.11 9.29 -5.97
N ARG A 31 1.26 9.94 -5.78
CA ARG A 31 1.39 11.40 -5.88
C ARG A 31 0.91 11.92 -7.24
N GLN A 32 1.34 11.29 -8.34
CA GLN A 32 0.93 11.69 -9.69
C GLN A 32 -0.58 11.50 -9.91
N ALA A 33 -1.14 10.40 -9.42
CA ALA A 33 -2.56 10.13 -9.51
C ALA A 33 -3.37 11.16 -8.73
N HIS A 34 -3.00 11.42 -7.47
CA HIS A 34 -3.64 12.42 -6.60
C HIS A 34 -3.52 13.82 -7.17
N ALA A 35 -2.36 14.20 -7.70
CA ALA A 35 -2.17 15.47 -8.40
C ALA A 35 -3.08 15.61 -9.63
N ALA A 36 -3.41 14.50 -10.30
CA ALA A 36 -4.38 14.46 -11.39
C ALA A 36 -5.84 14.29 -10.91
N GLY A 37 -6.12 14.34 -9.61
CA GLY A 37 -7.47 14.12 -9.04
C GLY A 37 -7.98 12.68 -9.21
N ARG A 38 -7.07 11.72 -9.40
CA ARG A 38 -7.38 10.30 -9.65
C ARG A 38 -7.00 9.46 -8.43
N ARG A 39 -7.92 8.59 -8.03
CA ARG A 39 -7.65 7.56 -7.02
C ARG A 39 -6.78 6.44 -7.59
N VAL A 40 -5.98 5.78 -6.75
CA VAL A 40 -5.17 4.62 -7.12
C VAL A 40 -5.75 3.33 -6.55
N ARG A 41 -5.79 2.29 -7.38
CA ARG A 41 -6.18 0.93 -7.01
C ARG A 41 -5.22 -0.07 -7.63
N PHE A 42 -4.58 -0.87 -6.78
CA PHE A 42 -3.81 -2.02 -7.23
C PHE A 42 -4.59 -3.32 -6.97
N TRP A 43 -4.55 -4.23 -7.94
CA TRP A 43 -5.13 -5.58 -7.82
C TRP A 43 -4.07 -6.66 -8.00
N ALA A 44 -4.33 -7.87 -7.51
CA ALA A 44 -3.34 -8.95 -7.39
C ALA A 44 -2.12 -8.56 -6.54
N THR A 45 -2.33 -7.76 -5.50
CA THR A 45 -1.35 -7.45 -4.46
C THR A 45 -1.13 -8.67 -3.57
N PRO A 46 0.12 -8.98 -3.17
CA PRO A 46 0.36 -10.05 -2.21
C PRO A 46 -0.24 -9.71 -0.85
N GLU A 47 -0.84 -10.71 -0.19
CA GLU A 47 -1.52 -10.53 1.08
C GLU A 47 -0.55 -10.58 2.26
N SER A 48 0.18 -9.48 2.46
CA SER A 48 1.18 -9.33 3.52
C SER A 48 1.01 -8.02 4.26
N GLU A 49 1.14 -8.06 5.59
CA GLU A 49 1.07 -6.88 6.47
C GLU A 49 2.13 -5.83 6.09
N GLU A 50 3.35 -6.27 5.73
CA GLU A 50 4.40 -5.40 5.23
C GLU A 50 3.96 -4.62 3.97
N LEU A 51 3.24 -5.27 3.05
CA LEU A 51 2.72 -4.58 1.87
C LEU A 51 1.62 -3.58 2.28
N TRP A 52 0.67 -4.01 3.11
CA TRP A 52 -0.42 -3.14 3.53
C TRP A 52 0.10 -1.89 4.21
N GLN A 53 1.12 -2.01 5.06
CA GLN A 53 1.80 -0.88 5.65
C GLN A 53 2.40 0.07 4.60
N GLU A 54 3.06 -0.45 3.57
CA GLU A 54 3.61 0.37 2.49
C GLU A 54 2.54 1.04 1.63
N LEU A 55 1.43 0.35 1.35
CA LEU A 55 0.30 0.91 0.60
C LEU A 55 -0.37 2.05 1.39
N VAL A 56 -0.61 1.85 2.69
CA VAL A 56 -1.16 2.86 3.59
C VAL A 56 -0.19 4.04 3.71
N ALA A 57 1.09 3.78 3.96
CA ALA A 57 2.11 4.82 4.07
C ALA A 57 2.30 5.61 2.75
N ALA A 58 2.10 4.97 1.60
CA ALA A 58 2.13 5.63 0.30
C ALA A 58 0.85 6.42 -0.03
N GLY A 59 -0.24 6.26 0.74
CA GLY A 59 -1.50 6.95 0.53
C GLY A 59 -2.40 6.32 -0.54
N VAL A 60 -2.28 5.01 -0.78
CA VAL A 60 -3.13 4.32 -1.76
C VAL A 60 -4.60 4.32 -1.31
N ASP A 61 -5.51 4.76 -2.18
CA ASP A 61 -6.93 4.90 -1.85
C ASP A 61 -7.66 3.55 -1.68
N HIS A 62 -7.31 2.56 -2.49
CA HIS A 62 -7.97 1.25 -2.49
C HIS A 62 -6.96 0.11 -2.43
N ILE A 63 -6.97 -0.59 -1.30
CA ILE A 63 -6.23 -1.83 -1.08
C ILE A 63 -7.21 -2.98 -1.30
N ASN A 64 -6.92 -3.83 -2.28
CA ASN A 64 -7.71 -5.02 -2.55
C ASN A 64 -7.06 -6.22 -1.84
N THR A 65 -7.80 -6.92 -1.00
CA THR A 65 -7.31 -8.08 -0.23
C THR A 65 -8.42 -9.12 -0.14
N ASP A 66 -8.07 -10.39 -0.26
CA ASP A 66 -8.99 -11.51 -0.02
C ASP A 66 -9.12 -11.79 1.50
N LYS A 67 -8.10 -11.43 2.30
CA LYS A 67 -8.09 -11.50 3.76
C LYS A 67 -8.60 -10.20 4.40
N LEU A 68 -9.89 -9.92 4.27
CA LEU A 68 -10.53 -8.77 4.90
C LEU A 68 -10.38 -8.74 6.43
N GLU A 69 -10.51 -9.90 7.09
CA GLU A 69 -10.37 -9.99 8.56
C GLU A 69 -8.99 -9.60 9.04
N LYS A 70 -7.93 -10.04 8.35
CA LYS A 70 -6.56 -9.67 8.70
C LYS A 70 -6.26 -8.21 8.43
N LEU A 71 -6.78 -7.66 7.33
CA LEU A 71 -6.65 -6.24 7.05
C LEU A 71 -7.38 -5.41 8.12
N HIS A 72 -8.55 -5.85 8.56
CA HIS A 72 -9.29 -5.19 9.63
C HIS A 72 -8.51 -5.21 10.95
N ASP A 73 -7.95 -6.35 11.36
CA ASP A 73 -7.13 -6.46 12.57
C ASP A 73 -5.89 -5.56 12.46
N PHE A 74 -5.17 -5.60 11.32
CA PHE A 74 -4.02 -4.75 11.05
C PHE A 74 -4.36 -3.25 11.13
N LEU A 75 -5.42 -2.79 10.46
CA LEU A 75 -5.84 -1.39 10.49
C LEU A 75 -6.32 -0.96 11.88
N SER A 76 -6.98 -1.86 12.61
CA SER A 76 -7.44 -1.61 13.98
C SER A 76 -6.27 -1.48 14.95
N GLN A 77 -5.25 -2.35 14.81
CA GLN A 77 -4.01 -2.25 15.58
C GLN A 77 -3.24 -0.97 15.23
N GLN A 78 -3.17 -0.60 13.95
CA GLN A 78 -2.50 0.61 13.50
C GLN A 78 -3.22 1.90 13.97
N ALA A 79 -4.55 1.86 14.10
CA ALA A 79 -5.32 2.97 14.68
C ALA A 79 -5.14 3.09 16.21
N ASN A 80 -4.73 2.01 16.88
CA ASN A 80 -4.55 1.96 18.33
C ASN A 80 -3.09 2.20 18.77
N ASP A 81 -2.11 2.18 17.85
CA ASP A 81 -0.76 2.72 18.04
C ASP A 81 -0.80 4.20 17.59
N PRO A 82 -0.81 5.19 18.51
CA PRO A 82 -0.74 6.59 18.10
C PRO A 82 0.53 6.79 17.26
N PRO A 83 0.52 7.70 16.27
CA PRO A 83 1.69 7.92 15.43
C PRO A 83 2.89 8.15 16.34
N ARG A 84 3.83 7.21 16.36
CA ARG A 84 5.15 7.44 16.96
C ARG A 84 5.84 8.47 16.10
N THR A 85 5.53 9.73 16.36
CA THR A 85 6.38 10.86 16.01
C THR A 85 7.76 10.52 16.57
N PRO A 86 8.79 10.33 15.73
CA PRO A 86 10.15 10.34 16.26
C PRO A 86 10.37 11.72 16.90
N GLN A 87 10.74 11.72 18.18
CA GLN A 87 11.25 12.90 18.89
C GLN A 87 12.56 13.38 18.28
#